data_AF-A0A1I1JPR9-F1
#
_entry.id   AF-A0A1I1JPR9-F1
#
_cell.length_a   1.000
_cell.length_b   1.000
_cell.length_c   1.000
_cell.angle_alpha   90.00
_cell.angle_beta   90.00
_cell.angle_gamma   90.00
#
_symmetry.space_group_name_H-M   'P 1'
#
loop_
_entity.id
_entity.type
_entity.pdbx_description
1 polymer ?
#
loop_
_entity_poly.entity_id
_entity_poly.type
_entity_poly.pdbx_seq_one_letter_code
_entity_poly.pdbx_strand_id
1 'polypeptide(L)'
;MTNTHQRLAKLFYFFGFERLIAPVLIKLIYWVGIIVILTAGATSLVNTVDGIGRMLLTLVALLFSLLIWRLFSELLILAFNIYERLVEIRDLLARHGATAVTIQPALREGD
;
A
#
# COMPACT_ATOMS: atom_id res chain seq x y z
N MET A 1 -26.49 -0.24 25.26
CA MET A 1 -25.13 0.28 25.02
C MET A 1 -24.28 -0.83 24.37
N THR A 2 -24.35 -1.06 23.04
CA THR A 2 -23.64 -2.20 22.39
C THR A 2 -23.20 -1.92 20.93
N ASN A 3 -22.98 -0.65 20.54
CA ASN A 3 -22.67 -0.32 19.13
C ASN A 3 -21.18 -0.42 18.74
N THR A 4 -20.24 -0.54 19.69
CA THR A 4 -18.80 -0.49 19.37
C THR A 4 -18.24 -1.85 18.95
N HIS A 5 -18.65 -2.93 19.60
CA HIS A 5 -18.10 -4.28 19.33
C HIS A 5 -18.50 -4.83 17.95
N GLN A 6 -19.70 -4.50 17.46
CA GLN A 6 -20.13 -4.90 16.12
C GLN A 6 -19.36 -4.18 15.01
N ARG A 7 -18.96 -2.92 15.21
CA ARG A 7 -18.12 -2.19 14.25
C ARG A 7 -16.74 -2.82 14.13
N LEU A 8 -16.16 -3.23 15.25
CA LEU A 8 -14.87 -3.91 15.27
C LEU A 8 -14.93 -5.27 14.58
N ALA A 9 -15.93 -6.11 14.88
CA ALA A 9 -16.09 -7.40 14.22
C ALA A 9 -16.31 -7.27 12.70
N LYS A 10 -17.08 -6.26 12.25
CA LYS A 10 -17.28 -5.98 10.82
C LYS A 10 -16.00 -5.48 10.13
N LEU A 11 -15.19 -4.71 10.85
CA LEU A 11 -13.86 -4.30 10.39
C LEU A 11 -12.94 -5.52 10.28
N PHE A 12 -12.87 -6.39 11.29
CA PHE A 12 -12.07 -7.63 11.22
C PHE A 12 -12.55 -8.60 10.14
N TYR A 13 -13.85 -8.69 9.86
CA TYR A 13 -14.40 -9.47 8.75
C TYR A 13 -13.99 -8.91 7.37
N PHE A 14 -13.83 -7.59 7.25
CA PHE A 14 -13.28 -6.92 6.05
C PHE A 14 -11.74 -7.02 5.96
N PHE A 15 -11.07 -7.39 7.06
CA PHE A 15 -9.66 -7.79 7.09
C PHE A 15 -9.44 -9.23 6.60
N GLY A 16 -10.47 -9.89 6.08
CA GLY A 16 -10.37 -11.17 5.38
C GLY A 16 -9.36 -11.10 4.24
N PHE A 17 -8.47 -12.10 4.20
CA PHE A 17 -7.31 -12.24 3.32
C PHE A 17 -7.66 -12.43 1.82
N GLU A 18 -8.94 -12.31 1.42
CA GLU A 18 -9.38 -12.45 0.02
C GLU A 18 -9.08 -11.22 -0.85
N ARG A 19 -8.88 -10.04 -0.26
CA ARG A 19 -8.28 -8.89 -0.93
C ARG A 19 -7.07 -8.46 -0.14
N LEU A 20 -5.97 -8.16 -0.82
CA LEU A 20 -4.77 -7.66 -0.17
C LEU A 20 -5.13 -6.41 0.63
N ILE A 21 -5.26 -6.55 1.96
CA ILE A 21 -5.48 -5.41 2.84
C ILE A 21 -4.18 -4.67 3.16
N ALA A 22 -3.05 -5.29 2.82
CA ALA A 22 -1.71 -4.73 2.95
C ALA A 22 -1.57 -3.30 2.36
N PRO A 23 -2.04 -2.97 1.14
CA PRO A 23 -1.92 -1.62 0.58
C PRO A 23 -2.69 -0.59 1.42
N VAL A 24 -3.84 -0.95 1.98
CA VAL A 24 -4.65 -0.07 2.83
C VAL A 24 -3.99 0.14 4.18
N LEU A 25 -3.46 -0.93 4.77
CA LEU A 25 -2.74 -0.85 6.05
C LEU A 25 -1.45 -0.02 5.92
N ILE A 26 -0.71 -0.19 4.83
CA ILE A 26 0.52 0.59 4.58
C ILE A 26 0.20 2.07 4.37
N LYS A 27 -0.94 2.42 3.74
CA LYS A 27 -1.41 3.82 3.68
C LYS A 27 -1.70 4.40 5.06
N LEU A 28 -2.28 3.61 5.97
CA LEU A 28 -2.50 4.05 7.35
C LEU A 28 -1.17 4.30 8.08
N ILE A 29 -0.21 3.36 7.94
CA ILE A 29 1.13 3.48 8.52
C ILE A 29 1.88 4.68 7.94
N TYR A 30 1.73 4.96 6.64
CA TYR A 30 2.36 6.12 6.00
C TYR A 30 1.94 7.43 6.67
N TRP A 31 0.64 7.62 6.91
CA TRP A 31 0.12 8.80 7.60
C TRP A 31 0.66 8.93 9.02
N VAL A 32 0.69 7.82 9.77
CA VAL A 32 1.28 7.80 11.12
C VAL A 32 2.77 8.12 11.08
N GLY A 33 3.51 7.54 10.15
CA GLY A 33 4.94 7.79 9.98
C GLY A 33 5.27 9.23 9.64
N ILE A 34 4.46 9.89 8.80
CA ILE A 34 4.61 11.33 8.54
C ILE A 34 4.47 12.15 9.83
N ILE A 35 3.48 11.84 10.67
CA ILE A 35 3.28 12.54 11.94
C ILE A 35 4.49 12.32 12.86
N VAL A 36 5.02 11.10 12.93
CA VAL A 36 6.21 10.78 13.71
C VAL A 36 7.45 11.53 13.21
N ILE A 37 7.70 11.55 11.89
CA ILE A 37 8.85 12.26 11.30
C ILE A 37 8.72 13.77 11.52
N LEU A 38 7.53 14.34 11.36
CA LEU A 38 7.27 15.76 11.62
C LEU A 38 7.52 16.13 13.08
N THR A 39 6.98 15.34 14.01
CA THR A 39 7.14 15.60 15.45
C THR A 39 8.60 15.40 15.89
N ALA A 40 9.27 14.34 15.45
CA ALA A 40 10.69 14.11 15.73
C ALA A 40 11.57 15.22 15.15
N GLY A 41 11.30 15.64 13.91
CA GLY A 41 11.98 16.76 13.26
C GLY A 41 11.80 18.08 14.01
N ALA A 42 10.56 18.39 14.41
CA ALA A 42 10.25 19.59 15.19
C ALA A 42 10.98 19.59 16.54
N THR A 43 10.96 18.48 17.28
CA THR A 43 11.71 18.37 18.54
C THR A 43 13.23 18.49 18.34
N SER A 44 13.75 17.99 17.22
CA SER A 44 15.18 18.08 16.91
C SER A 44 15.61 19.51 16.62
N LEU A 45 14.78 20.31 15.95
CA LEU A 45 15.06 21.72 15.71
C LEU A 45 15.08 22.53 17.02
N VAL A 46 14.11 22.32 17.92
CA VAL A 46 14.04 23.05 19.20
C VAL A 46 15.22 22.73 20.11
N ASN A 47 15.72 21.49 20.08
CA ASN A 47 16.89 21.06 20.86
C ASN A 47 18.24 21.45 20.22
N THR A 48 18.24 21.92 18.97
CA THR A 48 19.46 22.35 18.29
C THR A 48 19.73 23.82 18.63
N VAL A 49 20.20 24.06 19.86
CA VAL A 49 20.46 25.41 20.38
C VAL A 49 21.85 25.92 19.96
N ASP A 50 22.77 25.01 19.63
CA ASP A 50 24.17 25.35 19.37
C ASP A 50 24.61 24.97 17.95
N GLY A 51 24.66 25.98 17.07
CA GLY A 51 25.45 25.95 15.82
C GLY A 51 24.66 25.78 14.53
N ILE A 52 24.88 26.71 13.60
CA ILE A 52 24.33 26.74 12.24
C ILE A 52 24.56 25.40 11.50
N GLY A 53 25.73 24.78 11.68
CA GLY A 53 26.05 23.49 11.06
C GLY A 53 25.14 22.34 11.49
N ARG A 54 24.74 22.27 12.77
CA ARG A 54 23.81 21.23 13.25
C ARG A 54 22.38 21.49 12.79
N MET A 55 21.98 22.76 12.66
CA MET A 55 20.67 23.13 12.11
C MET A 55 20.55 22.74 10.63
N LEU A 56 21.57 22.98 9.82
CA LEU A 56 21.59 22.55 8.41
C LEU A 56 21.56 21.02 8.29
N LEU A 57 22.36 20.31 9.10
CA LEU A 57 22.38 18.85 9.10
C LEU A 57 21.01 18.25 9.47
N THR A 58 20.35 18.79 10.49
CA THR A 58 19.02 18.32 10.92
C THR A 58 17.94 18.58 9.88
N LEU A 59 17.97 19.73 9.19
CA LEU A 59 17.06 20.00 8.08
C LEU A 59 17.26 19.04 6.90
N VAL A 60 18.51 18.79 6.51
CA VAL A 60 18.83 17.83 5.44
C VAL A 60 18.41 16.42 5.84
N ALA A 61 18.68 16.01 7.08
CA ALA A 61 18.31 14.70 7.60
C ALA A 61 16.78 14.52 7.66
N LEU A 62 16.03 15.55 8.07
CA LEU A 62 14.56 15.53 8.09
C LEU A 62 14.01 15.36 6.67
N LEU A 63 14.51 16.15 5.71
CA LEU A 63 14.08 16.07 4.32
C LEU A 63 14.38 14.69 3.70
N PHE A 64 15.59 14.16 3.93
CA PHE A 64 15.96 12.81 3.49
C PHE A 64 15.12 11.72 4.16
N SER A 65 14.87 11.84 5.46
CA SER A 65 14.03 10.88 6.20
C SER A 65 12.61 10.84 5.64
N LEU A 66 12.03 12.00 5.36
CA LEU A 66 10.69 12.11 4.76
C LEU A 66 10.66 11.55 3.33
N LEU A 67 11.70 11.80 2.55
CA LEU A 67 11.85 11.28 1.18
C LEU A 67 11.98 9.76 1.17
N ILE A 68 12.87 9.20 2.00
CA ILE A 68 13.08 7.75 2.13
C ILE A 68 11.79 7.08 2.61
N TRP A 69 11.11 7.66 3.61
CA TRP A 69 9.85 7.14 4.12
C TRP A 69 8.77 7.06 3.04
N ARG A 70 8.66 8.12 2.22
CA ARG A 70 7.74 8.17 1.09
C ARG A 70 8.08 7.11 0.04
N LEU A 71 9.35 7.03 -0.34
CA LEU A 71 9.82 6.05 -1.32
C LEU A 71 9.56 4.61 -0.86
N PHE A 72 9.88 4.29 0.40
CA PHE A 72 9.69 2.96 0.95
C PHE A 72 8.19 2.59 1.01
N SER A 73 7.35 3.51 1.47
CA SER A 73 5.90 3.31 1.52
C SER A 73 5.29 3.11 0.12
N GLU A 74 5.77 3.87 -0.88
CA GLU A 74 5.32 3.77 -2.26
C GLU A 74 5.76 2.46 -2.91
N LEU A 75 7.01 2.04 -2.71
CA LEU A 75 7.53 0.75 -3.21
C LEU A 75 6.74 -0.44 -2.64
N LEU A 76 6.43 -0.41 -1.34
CA LEU A 76 5.64 -1.45 -0.70
C LEU A 76 4.23 -1.54 -1.31
N ILE A 77 3.52 -0.41 -1.43
CA ILE A 77 2.18 -0.37 -2.03
C ILE A 77 2.22 -0.80 -3.50
N LEU A 78 3.23 -0.33 -4.25
CA LEU A 78 3.42 -0.63 -5.65
C LEU A 78 3.62 -2.13 -5.89
N ALA A 79 4.45 -2.80 -5.07
CA ALA A 79 4.67 -4.24 -5.19
C ALA A 79 3.37 -5.04 -5.03
N PHE A 80 2.54 -4.69 -4.04
CA PHE A 80 1.22 -5.30 -3.87
C PHE A 80 0.28 -4.99 -5.03
N ASN A 81 0.28 -3.75 -5.54
CA ASN A 81 -0.56 -3.38 -6.67
C ASN A 81 -0.17 -4.13 -7.96
N ILE A 82 1.13 -4.31 -8.21
CA ILE A 82 1.63 -5.09 -9.33
C ILE A 82 1.14 -6.54 -9.22
N TYR A 83 1.21 -7.13 -8.02
CA TYR A 83 0.71 -8.49 -7.80
C TYR A 83 -0.79 -8.62 -8.12
N GLU A 84 -1.62 -7.69 -7.64
CA GLU A 84 -3.07 -7.70 -7.96
C GLU A 84 -3.32 -7.67 -9.48
N ARG A 85 -2.60 -6.79 -10.20
CA ARG A 85 -2.72 -6.67 -11.66
C ARG A 85 -2.27 -7.94 -12.39
N LEU A 86 -1.22 -8.62 -11.91
CA LEU A 86 -0.76 -9.88 -12.50
C LEU A 86 -1.79 -11.00 -12.32
N VAL A 87 -2.42 -11.08 -11.14
CA VAL A 87 -3.51 -12.03 -10.88
C VAL A 87 -4.71 -11.76 -11.80
N GLU A 88 -5.07 -10.49 -11.99
CA GLU A 88 -6.13 -10.09 -12.91
C GLU A 88 -5.83 -10.51 -14.36
N ILE A 89 -4.62 -10.26 -14.86
CA ILE A 89 -4.22 -10.65 -16.23
C ILE A 89 -4.27 -12.17 -16.40
N ARG A 90 -3.80 -12.94 -15.39
CA ARG A 90 -3.87 -14.41 -15.41
C ARG A 90 -5.32 -14.89 -15.54
N ASP A 91 -6.22 -14.31 -14.75
CA ASP A 91 -7.63 -14.70 -14.75
C ASP A 91 -8.34 -14.31 -16.05
N LEU A 92 -8.00 -13.14 -16.64
CA LEU A 92 -8.48 -12.73 -17.95
C LEU A 92 -8.00 -13.68 -19.06
N LEU A 93 -6.72 -14.07 -19.04
CA LEU A 93 -6.15 -14.99 -20.02
C LEU A 93 -6.80 -16.39 -19.92
N ALA A 94 -7.01 -16.90 -18.70
CA ALA A 94 -7.67 -18.18 -18.47
C ALA A 94 -9.10 -18.21 -19.06
N ARG A 95 -9.85 -17.11 -18.94
CA ARG A 95 -11.19 -16.98 -19.54
C ARG A 95 -11.15 -16.98 -21.07
N HIS A 96 -10.20 -16.25 -21.68
CA HIS A 96 -10.06 -16.20 -23.15
C HIS A 96 -9.67 -17.57 -23.74
N GLY A 97 -8.79 -18.32 -23.06
CA GLY A 97 -8.44 -19.68 -23.45
C GLY A 97 -9.63 -20.66 -23.40
N ALA A 98 -10.48 -20.54 -22.37
CA ALA A 98 -11.68 -21.36 -22.25
C ALA A 98 -12.70 -21.08 -23.37
N THR A 99 -12.94 -19.81 -23.70
CA THR A 99 -13.85 -19.44 -24.81
C THR A 99 -13.37 -19.93 -26.18
N ALA A 100 -12.06 -19.97 -26.44
CA ALA A 100 -11.52 -20.51 -27.69
C ALA A 100 -11.76 -22.02 -27.83
N VAL A 101 -11.63 -22.77 -26.75
CA VAL A 101 -11.90 -24.22 -26.72
C VAL A 101 -13.38 -24.53 -26.89
N THR A 102 -14.30 -23.67 -26.44
CA THR A 102 -15.75 -23.86 -26.62
C THR A 102 -16.23 -23.55 -28.03
N ILE A 103 -15.59 -22.63 -28.76
CA ILE A 103 -15.98 -22.27 -30.14
C ILE A 103 -15.45 -23.30 -31.17
N GLN A 104 -14.28 -23.89 -30.94
CA GLN A 104 -13.66 -24.87 -31.84
C GLN A 104 -14.52 -26.12 -32.15
N PRO A 105 -15.26 -26.75 -31.20
CA PRO A 105 -16.15 -27.87 -31.52
C PRO A 105 -17.41 -27.43 -32.26
N ALA A 106 -17.95 -26.22 -31.99
CA ALA A 106 -19.16 -25.73 -32.66
C ALA A 106 -18.95 -25.39 -34.14
N LEU A 107 -17.73 -25.07 -34.56
CA LEU A 107 -17.36 -24.86 -35.96
C LEU A 107 -16.87 -26.13 -36.67
N ARG A 108 -16.67 -27.25 -35.95
CA ARG A 108 -16.16 -28.51 -36.51
C ARG A 108 -17.28 -29.48 -36.91
N GLU A 109 -18.51 -29.27 -36.45
CA GLU A 109 -19.68 -30.09 -36.84
C GLU A 109 -20.43 -29.56 -38.06
N GLY A 110 -19.85 -28.59 -38.79
CA GLY A 110 -20.44 -27.95 -39.97
C GLY A 110 -19.86 -28.39 -41.32
N ASP A 111 -19.03 -29.43 -41.34
CA ASP A 111 -18.29 -29.92 -42.52
C ASP A 111 -18.81 -31.30 -42.99
#